data_AF-A0A285BGJ8-F1
#
_entry.id   AF-A0A285BGJ8-F1
#
_cell.length_a   1.000
_cell.length_b   1.000
_cell.length_c   1.000
_cell.angle_alpha   90.00
_cell.angle_beta   90.00
_cell.angle_gamma   90.00
#
_symmetry.space_group_name_H-M   'P 1'
#
loop_
_entity.id
_entity.type
_entity.pdbx_description
1 polymer ?
#
loop_
_entity_poly.entity_id
_entity_poly.type
_entity_poly.pdbx_seq_one_letter_code
_entity_poly.pdbx_strand_id
1 'polypeptide(L)'
;MAERRCPVCGGELVTVYKTFEVDGKDKVENVPVIMCPKCNISLVNTDLLINITERSKLENKDEILEELKEAKTDEEIRNVLEQYKAQNHIREILNEKKLSYHWLAYILGVSSNYIRDIATNNRSIRIKTALKIAYALGVNISELYTLEKENKNTDRALVCICKITEDDKKLKEELKRLNVKIYIEDVLKEKGLQKIQLARRLGIAKASLYKILNITKENMQIETGLKIAYALGVDINRIFTLE
;
A
#
# COMPACT_ATOMS: atom_id res chain seq x y z
N MET A 1 -13.57 -3.32 17.77
CA MET A 1 -13.21 -4.74 17.97
C MET A 1 -13.92 -5.52 16.87
N ALA A 2 -13.20 -6.08 15.91
CA ALA A 2 -13.81 -6.78 14.78
C ALA A 2 -14.50 -8.07 15.26
N GLU A 3 -15.75 -8.28 14.84
CA GLU A 3 -16.55 -9.45 15.20
C GLU A 3 -15.85 -10.75 14.75
N ARG A 4 -15.46 -11.61 15.71
CA ARG A 4 -14.83 -12.90 15.45
C ARG A 4 -15.88 -13.92 14.96
N ARG A 5 -16.31 -13.79 13.70
CA ARG A 5 -17.22 -14.76 13.05
C ARG A 5 -16.46 -15.74 12.17
N CYS A 6 -16.96 -16.97 12.10
CA CYS A 6 -16.42 -18.01 11.24
C CYS A 6 -16.60 -17.63 9.77
N PRO A 7 -15.53 -17.66 8.94
CA PRO A 7 -15.61 -17.28 7.53
C PRO A 7 -16.43 -18.26 6.67
N VAL A 8 -16.71 -19.47 7.18
CA VAL A 8 -17.47 -20.50 6.45
C VAL A 8 -18.95 -20.47 6.80
N CYS A 9 -19.29 -20.35 8.08
CA CYS A 9 -20.66 -20.55 8.56
C CYS A 9 -21.21 -19.40 9.41
N GLY A 10 -20.47 -18.29 9.53
CA GLY A 10 -20.89 -17.09 10.25
C GLY A 10 -21.06 -17.26 11.77
N GLY A 11 -20.82 -18.44 12.32
CA GLY A 11 -20.92 -18.74 13.75
C GLY A 11 -19.84 -18.05 14.57
N GLU A 12 -20.11 -17.83 15.85
CA GLU A 12 -19.16 -17.23 16.77
C GLU A 12 -17.92 -18.12 16.97
N LEU A 13 -16.75 -17.50 16.95
CA LEU A 13 -15.48 -18.19 17.18
C LEU A 13 -15.15 -18.18 18.68
N VAL A 14 -14.81 -19.34 19.22
CA VAL A 14 -14.44 -19.52 20.62
C VAL A 14 -12.94 -19.84 20.74
N THR A 15 -12.31 -19.43 21.84
CA THR A 15 -10.93 -19.83 22.14
C THR A 15 -10.96 -21.16 22.89
N VAL A 16 -10.31 -22.18 22.36
CA VAL A 16 -10.21 -23.53 22.95
C VAL A 16 -8.75 -23.85 23.19
N TYR A 17 -8.43 -24.34 24.38
CA TYR A 17 -7.08 -24.79 24.69
C TYR A 17 -6.91 -26.24 24.24
N LYS A 18 -5.93 -26.49 23.37
CA LYS A 18 -5.63 -27.82 22.86
C LYS A 18 -4.20 -28.22 23.19
N THR A 19 -3.99 -29.54 23.24
CA THR A 19 -2.65 -30.12 23.25
C THR A 19 -2.30 -30.53 21.84
N PHE A 20 -1.14 -30.10 21.36
CA PHE A 20 -0.61 -30.49 20.05
C PHE A 20 0.54 -31.47 20.26
N GLU A 21 0.52 -32.55 19.49
CA GLU A 21 1.62 -33.51 19.45
C GLU A 21 2.52 -33.12 18.28
N VAL A 22 3.79 -32.83 18.57
CA VAL A 22 4.79 -32.43 17.59
C VAL A 22 5.72 -33.63 17.37
N ASP A 23 5.77 -34.10 16.13
CA ASP A 23 6.55 -35.28 15.67
C ASP A 23 6.35 -36.56 16.51
N GLY A 24 5.14 -36.77 17.06
CA GLY A 24 4.78 -37.99 17.76
C GLY A 24 5.55 -38.25 19.07
N LYS A 25 6.27 -37.25 19.60
CA LYS A 25 7.11 -37.40 20.80
C LYS A 25 6.92 -36.31 21.85
N ASP A 26 6.76 -35.05 21.43
CA ASP A 26 6.63 -33.93 22.36
C ASP A 26 5.19 -33.37 22.34
N LYS A 27 4.62 -33.15 23.53
CA LYS A 27 3.28 -32.58 23.70
C LYS A 27 3.39 -31.12 24.13
N VAL A 28 2.81 -30.22 23.33
CA VAL A 28 2.65 -28.82 23.68
C VAL A 28 1.24 -28.62 24.21
N GLU A 29 1.12 -28.49 25.52
CA GLU A 29 -0.17 -28.36 26.23
C GLU A 29 -0.65 -26.91 26.29
N ASN A 30 -1.96 -26.74 26.51
CA ASN A 30 -2.61 -25.46 26.77
C ASN A 30 -2.39 -24.40 25.67
N VAL A 31 -2.44 -24.81 24.41
CA VAL A 31 -2.30 -23.94 23.25
C VAL A 31 -3.66 -23.30 22.92
N PRO A 32 -3.86 -21.98 23.04
CA PRO A 32 -5.14 -21.33 22.75
C PRO A 32 -5.41 -21.24 21.24
N VAL A 33 -6.33 -22.04 20.73
CA VAL A 33 -6.75 -22.07 19.32
C VAL A 33 -8.10 -21.38 19.16
N ILE A 34 -8.23 -20.52 18.15
CA ILE A 34 -9.55 -19.97 17.80
C ILE A 34 -10.27 -21.02 16.96
N MET A 35 -11.46 -21.44 17.38
CA MET A 35 -12.20 -22.50 16.69
C MET A 35 -13.65 -22.09 16.43
N CYS A 36 -14.19 -22.55 15.30
CA CYS A 36 -15.63 -22.55 15.09
C CYS A 36 -16.23 -23.85 15.63
N PRO A 37 -17.09 -23.83 16.67
CA PRO A 37 -17.66 -25.04 17.24
C PRO A 37 -18.67 -25.72 16.31
N LYS A 38 -19.31 -24.97 15.40
CA LYS A 38 -20.23 -25.53 14.40
C LYS A 38 -19.50 -26.29 13.28
N CYS A 39 -18.35 -25.78 12.89
CA CYS A 39 -17.70 -26.14 11.62
C CYS A 39 -16.35 -26.84 11.86
N ASN A 40 -15.93 -26.94 13.12
CA ASN A 40 -14.68 -27.51 13.63
C ASN A 40 -13.39 -26.96 12.98
N ILE A 41 -13.48 -25.83 12.27
CA ILE A 41 -12.33 -25.16 11.66
C ILE A 41 -11.56 -24.46 12.78
N SER A 42 -10.25 -24.71 12.81
CA SER A 42 -9.29 -24.05 13.69
C SER A 42 -8.59 -22.92 12.94
N LEU A 43 -8.72 -21.71 13.44
CA LEU A 43 -7.95 -20.54 13.05
C LEU A 43 -6.77 -20.44 14.02
N VAL A 44 -5.58 -20.71 13.50
CA VAL A 44 -4.35 -20.65 14.26
C VAL A 44 -3.69 -19.31 13.94
N ASN A 45 -3.44 -18.49 14.97
CA ASN A 45 -2.70 -17.23 14.82
C ASN A 45 -1.22 -17.57 14.59
N THR A 46 -0.56 -16.85 13.68
CA THR A 46 0.89 -16.91 13.42
C THR A 46 1.72 -16.81 14.72
N ASP A 47 1.33 -15.95 15.67
CA ASP A 47 1.97 -15.85 16.99
C ASP A 47 1.95 -17.17 17.78
N LEU A 48 0.84 -17.90 17.67
CA LEU A 48 0.67 -19.17 18.35
C LEU A 48 1.56 -20.24 17.72
N LEU A 49 1.64 -20.26 16.39
CA LEU A 49 2.53 -21.17 15.66
C LEU A 49 4.00 -20.90 16.02
N ILE A 50 4.41 -19.64 16.08
CA ILE A 50 5.78 -19.27 16.51
C ILE A 50 6.06 -19.81 17.91
N ASN A 51 5.17 -19.57 18.89
CA ASN A 51 5.36 -20.04 20.26
C ASN A 51 5.44 -21.57 20.38
N ILE A 52 4.63 -22.30 19.60
CA ILE A 52 4.68 -23.78 19.56
C ILE A 52 6.02 -24.24 18.98
N THR A 53 6.43 -23.66 17.84
CA THR A 53 7.67 -24.02 17.16
C THR A 53 8.91 -23.66 18.00
N GLU A 54 8.90 -22.55 18.74
CA GLU A 54 9.98 -22.18 19.66
C GLU A 54 10.17 -23.18 20.80
N ARG A 55 9.11 -23.89 21.19
CA ARG A 55 9.14 -24.90 22.27
C ARG A 55 9.34 -26.32 21.77
N SER A 56 9.25 -26.55 20.45
CA SER A 56 9.43 -27.86 19.87
C SER A 56 10.91 -28.22 19.68
N LYS A 57 11.17 -29.51 19.45
CA LYS A 57 12.48 -30.08 19.10
C LYS A 57 12.54 -30.51 17.63
N LEU A 58 11.88 -29.77 16.74
CA LEU A 58 11.90 -30.04 15.30
C LEU A 58 13.34 -29.94 14.77
N GLU A 59 13.74 -30.86 13.89
CA GLU A 59 15.08 -30.84 13.28
C GLU A 59 15.28 -29.58 12.40
N ASN A 60 14.22 -29.12 11.74
CA ASN A 60 14.22 -27.91 10.91
C ASN A 60 13.58 -26.69 11.61
N LYS A 61 13.65 -26.65 12.94
CA LYS A 61 13.00 -25.63 13.76
C LYS A 61 13.34 -24.20 13.32
N ASP A 62 14.61 -23.91 13.09
CA ASP A 62 15.07 -22.55 12.80
C ASP A 62 14.53 -22.05 11.45
N GLU A 63 14.52 -22.91 10.43
CA GLU A 63 13.93 -22.62 9.11
C GLU A 63 12.42 -22.35 9.22
N ILE A 64 11.69 -23.18 9.96
CA ILE A 64 10.24 -23.00 10.18
C ILE A 64 9.96 -21.70 10.96
N LEU A 65 10.80 -21.36 11.95
CA LEU A 65 10.65 -20.11 12.71
C LEU A 65 10.91 -18.88 11.84
N GLU A 66 11.86 -18.94 10.91
CA GLU A 66 12.14 -17.86 9.97
C GLU A 66 10.93 -17.63 9.05
N GLU A 67 10.38 -18.70 8.46
CA GLU A 67 9.19 -18.62 7.61
C GLU A 67 7.97 -18.05 8.37
N LEU A 68 7.76 -18.47 9.63
CA LEU A 68 6.65 -17.98 10.45
C LEU A 68 6.82 -16.50 10.83
N LYS A 69 8.03 -16.06 11.14
CA LYS A 69 8.33 -14.64 11.42
C LYS A 69 8.13 -13.77 10.20
N GLU A 70 8.52 -14.27 9.02
CA GLU A 70 8.26 -13.59 7.75
C GLU A 70 6.76 -13.46 7.49
N ALA A 71 6.00 -14.56 7.64
CA ALA A 71 4.56 -14.57 7.47
C ALA A 71 3.85 -13.59 8.42
N LYS A 72 4.32 -13.49 9.67
CA LYS A 72 3.83 -12.51 10.65
C LYS A 72 4.09 -11.08 10.18
N THR A 73 5.29 -10.81 9.67
CA THR A 73 5.65 -9.48 9.15
C THR A 73 4.76 -9.10 7.96
N ASP A 74 4.51 -10.04 7.04
CA ASP A 74 3.62 -9.83 5.91
C ASP A 74 2.17 -9.54 6.37
N GLU A 75 1.69 -10.26 7.39
CA GLU A 75 0.38 -10.05 8.00
C GLU A 75 0.26 -8.68 8.67
N GLU A 76 1.27 -8.24 9.43
CA GLU A 76 1.32 -6.92 10.06
C GLU A 76 1.28 -5.80 9.02
N ILE A 77 2.08 -5.90 7.95
CA ILE A 77 2.07 -4.94 6.84
C ILE A 77 0.68 -4.86 6.21
N ARG A 78 0.08 -6.02 5.90
CA ARG A 78 -1.26 -6.08 5.32
C ARG A 78 -2.30 -5.39 6.21
N ASN A 79 -2.29 -5.68 7.51
CA ASN A 79 -3.24 -5.11 8.47
C ASN A 79 -3.10 -3.58 8.57
N VAL A 80 -1.89 -3.04 8.41
CA VAL A 80 -1.67 -1.58 8.31
C VAL A 80 -2.27 -1.04 7.01
N LEU A 81 -1.98 -1.68 5.87
CA LEU A 81 -2.43 -1.23 4.54
C LEU A 81 -3.97 -1.25 4.37
N GLU A 82 -4.67 -2.10 5.10
CA GLU A 82 -6.14 -2.13 5.14
C GLU A 82 -6.74 -0.89 5.80
N GLN A 83 -6.04 -0.30 6.78
CA GLN A 83 -6.50 0.87 7.53
C GLN A 83 -6.11 2.19 6.87
N TYR A 84 -5.11 2.16 5.99
CA TYR A 84 -4.49 3.37 5.45
C TYR A 84 -5.05 3.69 4.06
N LYS A 85 -5.25 4.99 3.81
CA LYS A 85 -5.65 5.52 2.51
C LYS A 85 -4.65 6.56 2.03
N ALA A 86 -4.56 6.72 0.72
CA ALA A 86 -3.79 7.81 0.15
C ALA A 86 -4.39 9.14 0.60
N GLN A 87 -3.57 10.07 1.06
CA GLN A 87 -3.91 11.48 1.27
C GLN A 87 -3.10 12.30 0.28
N ASN A 88 -3.70 13.34 -0.28
CA ASN A 88 -3.01 14.24 -1.21
C ASN A 88 -2.76 15.60 -0.53
N HIS A 89 -1.62 16.19 -0.85
CA HIS A 89 -1.16 17.48 -0.32
C HIS A 89 -1.03 18.54 -1.42
N ILE A 90 -1.77 18.36 -2.53
CA ILE A 90 -1.67 19.22 -3.72
C ILE A 90 -2.00 20.67 -3.35
N ARG A 91 -3.02 20.87 -2.50
CA ARG A 91 -3.47 22.21 -2.10
C ARG A 91 -2.40 22.92 -1.29
N GLU A 92 -1.82 22.23 -0.32
CA GLU A 92 -0.80 22.73 0.60
C GLU A 92 0.42 23.20 -0.21
N ILE A 93 0.92 22.34 -1.11
CA ILE A 93 2.08 22.65 -1.96
C ILE A 93 1.79 23.81 -2.92
N LEU A 94 0.58 23.89 -3.49
CA LEU A 94 0.18 25.01 -4.34
C LEU A 94 0.15 26.33 -3.56
N ASN A 95 -0.38 26.32 -2.34
CA ASN A 95 -0.42 27.50 -1.48
C ASN A 95 1.00 27.97 -1.11
N GLU A 96 1.88 27.06 -0.73
CA GLU A 96 3.29 27.35 -0.41
C GLU A 96 4.02 27.99 -1.59
N LYS A 97 3.81 27.45 -2.80
CA LYS A 97 4.42 27.97 -4.03
C LYS A 97 3.67 29.17 -4.62
N LYS A 98 2.58 29.62 -4.00
CA LYS A 98 1.71 30.71 -4.48
C LYS A 98 1.21 30.49 -5.91
N LEU A 99 0.87 29.23 -6.23
CA LEU A 99 0.38 28.80 -7.53
C LEU A 99 -1.13 28.55 -7.48
N SER A 100 -1.78 28.71 -8.63
CA SER A 100 -3.24 28.54 -8.73
C SER A 100 -3.62 27.18 -9.31
N TYR A 101 -4.83 26.69 -8.98
CA TYR A 101 -5.40 25.53 -9.66
C TYR A 101 -5.53 25.75 -11.18
N HIS A 102 -5.73 26.99 -11.61
CA HIS A 102 -5.79 27.33 -13.04
C HIS A 102 -4.44 27.13 -13.73
N TRP A 103 -3.36 27.55 -13.08
CA TRP A 103 -1.99 27.34 -13.56
C TRP A 103 -1.69 25.84 -13.69
N LEU A 104 -1.95 25.06 -12.63
CA LEU A 104 -1.69 23.62 -12.66
C LEU A 104 -2.53 22.90 -13.74
N ALA A 105 -3.80 23.30 -13.89
CA ALA A 105 -4.68 22.80 -14.93
C ALA A 105 -4.15 23.13 -16.34
N TYR A 106 -3.62 24.34 -16.54
CA TYR A 106 -3.01 24.75 -17.80
C TYR A 106 -1.80 23.90 -18.16
N ILE A 107 -0.88 23.71 -17.20
CA ILE A 107 0.34 22.92 -17.36
C ILE A 107 0.01 21.46 -17.72
N LEU A 108 -0.98 20.87 -17.04
CA LEU A 108 -1.37 19.48 -17.26
C LEU A 108 -2.32 19.29 -18.45
N GLY A 109 -2.87 20.37 -19.02
CA GLY A 109 -3.83 20.32 -20.11
C GLY A 109 -5.19 19.73 -19.71
N VAL A 110 -5.64 20.00 -18.48
CA VAL A 110 -6.91 19.51 -17.92
C VAL A 110 -7.78 20.67 -17.43
N SER A 111 -9.00 20.39 -16.97
CA SER A 111 -9.88 21.43 -16.43
C SER A 111 -9.48 21.84 -15.01
N SER A 112 -9.68 23.12 -14.66
CA SER A 112 -9.42 23.60 -13.29
C SER A 112 -10.34 22.96 -12.25
N ASN A 113 -11.55 22.54 -12.65
CA ASN A 113 -12.45 21.78 -11.78
C ASN A 113 -11.90 20.39 -11.48
N TYR A 114 -11.29 19.72 -12.45
CA TYR A 114 -10.66 18.42 -12.23
C TYR A 114 -9.51 18.52 -11.21
N ILE A 115 -8.66 19.54 -11.31
CA ILE A 115 -7.59 19.76 -10.33
C ILE A 115 -8.16 20.06 -8.94
N ARG A 116 -9.20 20.91 -8.86
CA ARG A 116 -9.87 21.21 -7.59
C ARG A 116 -10.42 19.94 -6.95
N ASP A 117 -11.14 19.12 -7.73
CA ASP A 117 -11.74 17.89 -7.23
C ASP A 117 -10.70 16.90 -6.69
N ILE A 118 -9.54 16.78 -7.34
CA ILE A 118 -8.45 15.93 -6.84
C ILE A 118 -7.93 16.50 -5.52
N ALA A 119 -7.63 17.80 -5.48
CA ALA A 119 -7.04 18.46 -4.33
C ALA A 119 -7.96 18.45 -3.11
N THR A 120 -9.28 18.61 -3.29
CA THR A 120 -10.23 18.75 -2.18
C THR A 120 -10.92 17.45 -1.79
N ASN A 121 -11.27 16.59 -2.75
CA ASN A 121 -12.07 15.39 -2.48
C ASN A 121 -11.21 14.13 -2.35
N ASN A 122 -9.88 14.28 -2.34
CA ASN A 122 -8.93 13.19 -2.22
C ASN A 122 -9.22 12.03 -3.18
N ARG A 123 -9.61 12.40 -4.42
CA ARG A 123 -9.97 11.43 -5.45
C ARG A 123 -8.71 10.67 -5.85
N SER A 124 -8.76 9.34 -5.79
CA SER A 124 -7.68 8.50 -6.31
C SER A 124 -7.49 8.75 -7.81
N ILE A 125 -6.29 9.16 -8.20
CA ILE A 125 -5.89 9.40 -9.58
C ILE A 125 -4.90 8.35 -10.08
N ARG A 126 -4.64 8.35 -11.39
CA ARG A 126 -3.59 7.51 -11.97
C ARG A 126 -2.22 8.01 -11.54
N ILE A 127 -1.29 7.08 -11.34
CA ILE A 127 0.09 7.37 -10.94
C ILE A 127 0.79 8.28 -11.96
N LYS A 128 0.53 8.10 -13.25
CA LYS A 128 1.02 8.99 -14.32
C LYS A 128 0.61 10.44 -14.09
N THR A 129 -0.64 10.69 -13.70
CA THR A 129 -1.13 12.04 -13.41
C THR A 129 -0.47 12.60 -12.15
N ALA A 130 -0.36 11.80 -11.09
CA ALA A 130 0.28 12.21 -9.84
C ALA A 130 1.76 12.58 -10.05
N LEU A 131 2.51 11.77 -10.80
CA LEU A 131 3.89 12.08 -11.15
C LEU A 131 4.01 13.37 -11.97
N LYS A 132 3.10 13.61 -12.92
CA LYS A 132 3.12 14.85 -13.71
C LYS A 132 2.85 16.08 -12.86
N ILE A 133 1.97 15.97 -11.86
CA ILE A 133 1.75 17.03 -10.87
C ILE A 133 3.04 17.26 -10.07
N ALA A 134 3.65 16.20 -9.55
CA ALA A 134 4.89 16.29 -8.77
C ALA A 134 6.03 16.95 -9.57
N TYR A 135 6.19 16.54 -10.84
CA TYR A 135 7.14 17.13 -11.78
C TYR A 135 6.86 18.61 -12.03
N ALA A 136 5.61 18.96 -12.32
CA ALA A 136 5.21 20.35 -12.57
C ALA A 136 5.48 21.25 -11.35
N LEU A 137 5.27 20.73 -10.14
CA LEU A 137 5.49 21.46 -8.90
C LEU A 137 6.96 21.42 -8.45
N GLY A 138 7.81 20.58 -9.07
CA GLY A 138 9.20 20.38 -8.68
C GLY A 138 9.33 19.80 -7.27
N VAL A 139 8.52 18.78 -6.96
CA VAL A 139 8.50 18.08 -5.66
C VAL A 139 8.52 16.56 -5.87
N ASN A 140 8.86 15.80 -4.82
CA ASN A 140 8.73 14.35 -4.85
C ASN A 140 7.27 13.91 -4.73
N ILE A 141 6.95 12.71 -5.24
CA ILE A 141 5.57 12.24 -5.13
C ILE A 141 5.19 11.85 -3.69
N SER A 142 6.17 11.53 -2.84
CA SER A 142 5.96 11.31 -1.40
C SER A 142 5.64 12.58 -0.63
N GLU A 143 6.04 13.74 -1.13
CA GLU A 143 5.58 15.04 -0.61
C GLU A 143 4.14 15.32 -1.07
N LEU A 144 3.80 14.91 -2.30
CA LEU A 144 2.49 15.15 -2.88
C LEU A 144 1.40 14.21 -2.35
N TYR A 145 1.76 12.96 -2.04
CA TYR A 145 0.86 11.95 -1.55
C TYR A 145 1.49 11.13 -0.43
N THR A 146 0.76 11.00 0.68
CA THR A 146 1.14 10.16 1.81
C THR A 146 0.13 9.03 2.01
N LEU A 147 0.54 8.00 2.73
CA LEU A 147 -0.34 6.90 3.12
C LEU A 147 -0.62 7.02 4.62
N GLU A 148 -1.84 7.40 4.98
CA GLU A 148 -2.20 7.73 6.37
C GLU A 148 -3.57 7.16 6.75
N LYS A 149 -3.84 7.07 8.06
CA LYS A 149 -5.20 6.82 8.57
C LYS A 149 -6.06 8.04 8.27
N GLU A 150 -7.33 7.83 7.91
CA GLU A 150 -8.24 8.92 7.55
C GLU A 150 -8.28 10.02 8.63
N ASN A 151 -7.82 11.22 8.26
CA ASN A 151 -8.02 12.45 9.01
C ASN A 151 -8.69 13.47 8.09
N LYS A 152 -9.77 14.09 8.58
CA LYS A 152 -10.47 15.15 7.84
C LYS A 152 -9.74 16.47 8.07
N ASN A 153 -8.93 16.91 7.10
CA ASN A 153 -8.37 18.25 7.11
C ASN A 153 -9.21 19.22 6.27
N THR A 154 -9.83 20.19 6.94
CA THR A 154 -10.66 21.23 6.34
C THR A 154 -10.01 22.60 6.45
N ASP A 155 -8.99 22.86 5.62
CA ASP A 155 -8.43 24.21 5.49
C ASP A 155 -8.86 24.91 4.20
N ARG A 156 -9.00 26.24 4.28
CA ARG A 156 -9.49 27.08 3.19
C ARG A 156 -8.34 27.37 2.21
N ALA A 157 -8.61 27.21 0.91
CA ALA A 157 -7.65 27.48 -0.14
C ALA A 157 -7.43 28.99 -0.34
N LEU A 158 -6.17 29.40 -0.56
CA LEU A 158 -5.85 30.75 -1.04
C LEU A 158 -6.04 30.80 -2.56
N VAL A 159 -6.70 31.84 -3.05
CA VAL A 159 -6.85 32.08 -4.49
C VAL A 159 -5.75 33.03 -4.93
N CYS A 160 -4.68 32.48 -5.51
CA CYS A 160 -3.66 33.27 -6.20
C CYS A 160 -3.99 33.37 -7.70
N ILE A 161 -3.72 34.52 -8.32
CA ILE A 161 -3.80 34.71 -9.77
C ILE A 161 -2.37 34.73 -10.30
N CYS A 162 -1.97 33.72 -11.07
CA CYS A 162 -0.65 33.62 -11.67
C CYS A 162 -0.77 33.87 -13.18
N LYS A 163 0.12 34.70 -13.74
CA LYS A 163 0.22 34.85 -15.21
C LYS A 163 0.99 33.65 -15.77
N ILE A 164 0.51 33.10 -16.88
CA ILE A 164 1.20 32.05 -17.62
C ILE A 164 2.40 32.67 -18.36
N THR A 165 3.56 32.07 -18.19
CA THR A 165 4.84 32.49 -18.76
C THR A 165 5.23 31.65 -19.98
N GLU A 166 6.31 32.00 -20.67
CA GLU A 166 6.85 31.19 -21.76
C GLU A 166 7.47 29.88 -21.26
N ASP A 167 8.05 29.89 -20.05
CA ASP A 167 8.62 28.69 -19.45
C ASP A 167 7.53 27.68 -19.05
N ASP A 168 6.35 28.17 -18.63
CA ASP A 168 5.17 27.32 -18.42
C ASP A 168 4.74 26.58 -19.70
N LYS A 169 4.89 27.21 -20.88
CA LYS A 169 4.60 26.55 -22.16
C LYS A 169 5.61 25.46 -22.47
N LYS A 170 6.90 25.71 -22.23
CA LYS A 170 7.95 24.70 -22.41
C LYS A 170 7.71 23.49 -21.49
N LEU A 171 7.43 23.74 -20.21
CA LEU A 171 7.13 22.70 -19.22
C LEU A 171 5.92 21.86 -19.64
N LYS A 172 4.87 22.50 -20.16
CA LYS A 172 3.70 21.80 -20.70
C LYS A 172 4.05 20.87 -21.87
N GLU A 173 4.87 21.33 -22.81
CA GLU A 173 5.29 20.50 -23.94
C GLU A 173 6.21 19.35 -23.52
N GLU A 174 7.08 19.58 -22.54
CA GLU A 174 7.93 18.55 -21.94
C GLU A 174 7.10 17.46 -21.26
N LEU A 175 6.12 17.84 -20.43
CA LEU A 175 5.22 16.90 -19.75
C LEU A 175 4.40 16.01 -20.70
N LYS A 176 4.19 16.43 -21.95
CA LYS A 176 3.53 15.57 -22.95
C LYS A 176 4.42 14.43 -23.42
N ARG A 177 5.73 14.63 -23.43
CA ARG A 177 6.74 13.66 -23.92
C ARG A 177 7.10 12.63 -22.85
N LEU A 178 7.04 13.02 -21.58
CA LEU A 178 7.38 12.16 -20.44
C LEU A 178 6.41 10.98 -20.28
N ASN A 179 6.97 9.80 -20.04
CA ASN A 179 6.28 8.56 -19.73
C ASN A 179 6.71 8.01 -18.37
N VAL A 180 5.89 7.11 -17.83
CA VAL A 180 6.17 6.50 -16.53
C VAL A 180 7.07 5.31 -16.74
N LYS A 181 8.23 5.29 -16.08
CA LYS A 181 9.04 4.08 -15.93
C LYS A 181 8.79 3.46 -14.57
N ILE A 182 8.88 2.12 -14.53
CA ILE A 182 8.45 1.30 -13.41
C ILE A 182 9.55 0.31 -13.08
N TYR A 183 10.03 0.34 -11.83
CA TYR A 183 11.19 -0.40 -11.34
C TYR A 183 10.83 -1.41 -10.26
N ILE A 184 9.57 -1.83 -10.18
CA ILE A 184 9.10 -2.76 -9.13
C ILE A 184 9.93 -4.05 -9.10
N GLU A 185 10.28 -4.59 -10.28
CA GLU A 185 11.05 -5.84 -10.35
C GLU A 185 12.48 -5.69 -9.85
N ASP A 186 13.11 -4.54 -10.10
CA ASP A 186 14.47 -4.25 -9.66
C ASP A 186 14.50 -4.06 -8.14
N VAL A 187 13.52 -3.34 -7.60
CA VAL A 187 13.35 -3.17 -6.14
C VAL A 187 13.08 -4.51 -5.45
N LEU A 188 12.26 -5.38 -6.05
CA LEU A 188 12.02 -6.73 -5.51
C LEU A 188 13.32 -7.55 -5.43
N LYS A 189 14.15 -7.53 -6.49
CA LYS A 189 15.44 -8.22 -6.51
C LYS A 189 16.39 -7.67 -5.45
N GLU A 190 16.51 -6.34 -5.35
CA GLU A 190 17.34 -5.67 -4.34
C GLU A 190 16.94 -6.05 -2.92
N LYS A 191 15.64 -6.15 -2.65
CA LYS A 191 15.09 -6.51 -1.34
C LYS A 191 15.09 -8.02 -1.07
N GLY A 192 15.51 -8.85 -2.02
CA GLY A 192 15.42 -10.31 -1.90
C GLY A 192 13.98 -10.83 -1.82
N LEU A 193 13.01 -10.07 -2.33
CA LEU A 193 11.58 -10.38 -2.21
C LEU A 193 11.04 -11.01 -3.50
N GLN A 194 10.21 -12.03 -3.32
CA GLN A 194 9.44 -12.67 -4.36
C GLN A 194 8.11 -11.95 -4.60
N LYS A 195 7.60 -12.05 -5.83
CA LYS A 195 6.27 -11.52 -6.19
C LYS A 195 5.15 -12.09 -5.31
N ILE A 196 5.29 -13.33 -4.83
CA ILE A 196 4.29 -13.96 -3.96
C ILE A 196 4.23 -13.30 -2.57
N GLN A 197 5.38 -12.90 -2.01
CA GLN A 197 5.46 -12.16 -0.75
C GLN A 197 4.81 -10.78 -0.91
N LEU A 198 5.11 -10.07 -2.01
CA LEU A 198 4.44 -8.79 -2.29
C LEU A 198 2.92 -8.95 -2.39
N ALA A 199 2.41 -10.01 -3.01
CA ALA A 199 0.98 -10.28 -3.08
C ALA A 199 0.37 -10.51 -1.68
N ARG A 200 1.06 -11.25 -0.80
CA ARG A 200 0.65 -11.49 0.59
C ARG A 200 0.60 -10.18 1.38
N ARG A 201 1.66 -9.36 1.32
CA ARG A 201 1.72 -8.04 1.97
C ARG A 201 0.60 -7.11 1.54
N LEU A 202 0.24 -7.14 0.25
CA LEU A 202 -0.85 -6.33 -0.30
C LEU A 202 -2.23 -6.93 -0.03
N GLY A 203 -2.32 -8.17 0.46
CA GLY A 203 -3.60 -8.87 0.66
C GLY A 203 -4.34 -9.18 -0.64
N ILE A 204 -3.64 -9.33 -1.77
CA ILE A 204 -4.25 -9.57 -3.09
C ILE A 204 -3.88 -10.94 -3.65
N ALA A 205 -4.73 -11.47 -4.53
CA ALA A 205 -4.42 -12.69 -5.27
C ALA A 205 -3.23 -12.50 -6.22
N LYS A 206 -2.41 -13.56 -6.39
CA LYS A 206 -1.26 -13.58 -7.32
C LYS A 206 -1.64 -13.14 -8.73
N ALA A 207 -2.81 -13.55 -9.21
CA ALA A 207 -3.33 -13.15 -10.53
C ALA A 207 -3.61 -11.64 -10.61
N SER A 208 -4.13 -11.04 -9.53
CA SER A 208 -4.35 -9.59 -9.45
C SER A 208 -3.03 -8.83 -9.46
N LEU A 209 -2.02 -9.30 -8.71
CA LEU A 209 -0.69 -8.70 -8.75
C LEU A 209 -0.08 -8.79 -10.16
N TYR A 210 -0.19 -9.93 -10.83
CA TYR A 210 0.28 -10.08 -12.20
C TYR A 210 -0.35 -9.05 -13.16
N LYS A 211 -1.66 -8.82 -13.05
CA LYS A 211 -2.36 -7.78 -13.84
C LYS A 211 -1.80 -6.39 -13.56
N ILE A 212 -1.59 -6.06 -12.28
CA ILE A 212 -1.06 -4.76 -11.84
C ILE A 212 0.34 -4.53 -12.42
N LEU A 213 1.22 -5.54 -12.35
CA LEU A 213 2.62 -5.41 -12.76
C LEU A 213 2.81 -5.43 -14.28
N ASN A 214 2.01 -6.21 -15.01
CA ASN A 214 2.27 -6.47 -16.43
C ASN A 214 1.26 -5.81 -17.39
N ILE A 215 0.02 -5.61 -16.96
CA ILE A 215 -1.08 -5.18 -17.86
C ILE A 215 -1.47 -3.73 -17.59
N THR A 216 -1.73 -3.37 -16.33
CA THR A 216 -2.25 -2.04 -15.98
C THR A 216 -1.21 -1.10 -15.41
N LYS A 217 0.08 -1.41 -15.60
CA LYS A 217 1.22 -0.78 -14.92
C LYS A 217 1.22 0.77 -15.01
N GLU A 218 0.90 1.33 -16.18
CA GLU A 218 0.85 2.79 -16.40
C GLU A 218 -0.47 3.44 -15.95
N ASN A 219 -1.52 2.63 -15.85
CA ASN A 219 -2.87 3.07 -15.46
C ASN A 219 -3.17 2.76 -13.98
N MET A 220 -2.15 2.38 -13.22
CA MET A 220 -2.25 2.10 -11.80
C MET A 220 -2.71 3.34 -11.03
N GLN A 221 -3.57 3.14 -10.04
CA GLN A 221 -3.95 4.20 -9.11
C GLN A 221 -2.79 4.56 -8.18
N ILE A 222 -2.66 5.84 -7.82
CA ILE A 222 -1.61 6.32 -6.93
C ILE A 222 -1.65 5.61 -5.57
N GLU A 223 -2.84 5.35 -5.04
CA GLU A 223 -3.00 4.60 -3.79
C GLU A 223 -2.39 3.20 -3.89
N THR A 224 -2.63 2.48 -4.99
CA THR A 224 -2.00 1.17 -5.21
C THR A 224 -0.48 1.29 -5.26
N GLY A 225 0.06 2.32 -5.93
CA GLY A 225 1.49 2.59 -5.98
C GLY A 225 2.10 2.85 -4.59
N LEU A 226 1.42 3.64 -3.75
CA LEU A 226 1.84 3.91 -2.37
C LEU A 226 1.81 2.65 -1.50
N LYS A 227 0.77 1.81 -1.64
CA LYS A 227 0.70 0.53 -0.92
C LYS A 227 1.82 -0.42 -1.32
N ILE A 228 2.20 -0.45 -2.60
CA ILE A 228 3.36 -1.22 -3.08
C ILE A 228 4.65 -0.67 -2.47
N ALA A 229 4.85 0.66 -2.50
CA ALA A 229 6.03 1.30 -1.93
C ALA A 229 6.19 1.00 -0.43
N TYR A 230 5.09 1.12 0.32
CA TYR A 230 5.04 0.78 1.73
C TYR A 230 5.35 -0.71 1.96
N ALA A 231 4.71 -1.62 1.20
CA ALA A 231 4.95 -3.06 1.31
C ALA A 231 6.40 -3.47 1.02
N LEU A 232 7.10 -2.70 0.19
CA LEU A 232 8.52 -2.91 -0.14
C LEU A 232 9.48 -2.15 0.80
N GLY A 233 8.96 -1.28 1.67
CA GLY A 233 9.78 -0.45 2.55
C GLY A 233 10.71 0.49 1.77
N VAL A 234 10.18 1.14 0.73
CA VAL A 234 10.92 2.10 -0.10
C VAL A 234 10.07 3.34 -0.38
N ASP A 235 10.75 4.42 -0.76
CA ASP A 235 10.07 5.59 -1.32
C ASP A 235 9.45 5.25 -2.69
N ILE A 236 8.27 5.78 -2.95
CA ILE A 236 7.50 5.54 -4.18
C ILE A 236 8.24 6.04 -5.44
N ASN A 237 9.09 7.06 -5.33
CA ASN A 237 9.95 7.51 -6.44
C ASN A 237 11.02 6.48 -6.83
N ARG A 238 11.40 5.55 -5.93
CA ARG A 238 12.28 4.42 -6.31
C ARG A 238 11.59 3.44 -7.24
N ILE A 239 10.26 3.45 -7.24
CA ILE A 239 9.44 2.52 -8.01
C ILE A 239 8.95 3.16 -9.30
N PHE A 240 8.55 4.43 -9.26
CA PHE A 240 7.94 5.12 -10.38
C PHE A 240 8.65 6.45 -10.66
N THR A 241 9.12 6.63 -11.90
CA THR A 241 9.76 7.87 -12.36
C THR A 241 9.12 8.37 -13.64
N LEU A 242 9.28 9.67 -13.92
CA LEU A 242 8.97 10.25 -15.23
C LEU A 242 10.26 10.41 -16.03
N GLU A 243 10.29 9.85 -17.23
CA GLU A 243 11.40 9.91 -18.18
C GLU A 243 10.90 10.03 -19.63
#